data_AF-A0A949N316-F1
#
_entry.id   AF-A0A949N316-F1
#
_cell.length_a   1.000
_cell.length_b   1.000
_cell.length_c   1.000
_cell.angle_alpha   90.00
_cell.angle_beta   90.00
_cell.angle_gamma   90.00
#
_symmetry.space_group_name_H-M   'P 1'
#
loop_
_entity.id
_entity.type
_entity.pdbx_description
1 polymer ?
#
loop_
_entity_poly.entity_id
_entity_poly.type
_entity_poly.pdbx_seq_one_letter_code
_entity_poly.pdbx_strand_id
1 'polypeptide(L)'
;LGMFLADEKFHAGLTVVPIVVIGYIFYAMFTVYNRYISYEKKTVYLSIVVLISGIINIILNAWLIPQHGYIAAAYTTVASYGIMFGLTWIVARTISSHSVTPLKMIWNPTLLMFLFIGAALVLNILDMSIFYFIILKGFILVVFGLLIFRKEIKVLTQTVKKS
;
A
#
# COMPACT_ATOMS: atom_id res chain seq x y z
N LEU A 1 -16.85 7.57 -10.64
CA LEU A 1 -15.77 8.30 -11.31
C LEU A 1 -15.04 7.43 -12.34
N GLY A 2 -14.49 6.26 -11.96
CA GLY A 2 -13.82 5.35 -12.90
C GLY A 2 -14.69 4.96 -14.12
N MET A 3 -15.97 4.64 -13.90
CA MET A 3 -16.91 4.32 -14.99
C MET A 3 -17.28 5.50 -15.91
N PHE A 4 -16.90 6.73 -15.55
CA PHE A 4 -17.15 7.93 -16.36
C PHE A 4 -15.89 8.44 -17.05
N LEU A 5 -14.72 8.15 -16.48
CA LEU A 5 -13.42 8.60 -16.99
C LEU A 5 -12.73 7.56 -17.88
N ALA A 6 -13.04 6.29 -17.68
CA ALA A 6 -12.49 5.19 -18.45
C ALA A 6 -13.45 4.80 -19.58
N ASP A 7 -12.92 4.39 -20.72
CA ASP A 7 -13.70 3.72 -21.78
C ASP A 7 -14.28 2.41 -21.20
N GLU A 8 -15.46 2.00 -21.67
CA GLU A 8 -16.16 0.79 -21.23
C GLU A 8 -15.27 -0.45 -21.29
N LYS A 9 -14.35 -0.50 -22.27
CA LYS A 9 -13.36 -1.58 -22.40
C LYS A 9 -12.43 -1.74 -21.19
N PHE A 10 -12.26 -0.69 -20.38
CA PHE A 10 -11.42 -0.71 -19.18
C PHE A 10 -12.23 -0.86 -17.88
N HIS A 11 -13.57 -0.88 -17.95
CA HIS A 11 -14.41 -1.02 -16.75
C HIS A 11 -14.17 -2.35 -16.02
N ALA A 12 -13.86 -3.42 -16.76
CA ALA A 12 -13.47 -4.70 -16.18
C ALA A 12 -12.25 -4.55 -15.24
N GLY A 13 -11.29 -3.71 -15.61
CA GLY A 13 -10.08 -3.43 -14.83
C GLY A 13 -10.34 -2.68 -13.51
N LEU A 14 -11.49 -2.03 -13.35
CA LEU A 14 -11.84 -1.33 -12.10
C LEU A 14 -12.02 -2.29 -10.92
N THR A 15 -12.41 -3.53 -11.20
CA THR A 15 -12.60 -4.57 -10.17
C THR A 15 -11.30 -4.94 -9.46
N VAL A 16 -10.17 -4.74 -10.12
CA VAL A 16 -8.85 -5.14 -9.61
C VAL A 16 -8.15 -4.04 -8.80
N VAL A 17 -8.62 -2.79 -8.93
CA VAL A 17 -8.04 -1.62 -8.26
C VAL A 17 -7.93 -1.82 -6.73
N PRO A 18 -8.96 -2.30 -6.00
CA PRO A 18 -8.84 -2.50 -4.55
C PRO A 18 -7.75 -3.51 -4.17
N ILE A 19 -7.57 -4.56 -4.99
CA ILE A 19 -6.54 -5.59 -4.78
C ILE A 19 -5.15 -4.96 -4.93
N VAL A 20 -4.94 -4.18 -5.99
CA VAL A 20 -3.66 -3.50 -6.24
C VAL A 20 -3.33 -2.47 -5.14
N VAL A 21 -4.34 -1.75 -4.63
CA VAL A 21 -4.15 -0.80 -3.51
C VAL A 21 -3.64 -1.50 -2.26
N ILE A 22 -4.12 -2.72 -1.95
CA ILE A 22 -3.56 -3.53 -0.86
C ILE A 22 -2.09 -3.83 -1.10
N GLY A 23 -1.71 -4.15 -2.34
CA GLY A 23 -0.30 -4.33 -2.73
C GLY A 23 0.54 -3.11 -2.39
N TYR A 24 0.04 -1.91 -2.69
CA TYR A 24 0.77 -0.67 -2.39
C TYR A 24 1.01 -0.43 -0.89
N ILE A 25 0.22 -1.03 0.01
CA ILE A 25 0.52 -1.01 1.46
C ILE A 25 1.83 -1.77 1.72
N PHE A 26 1.99 -2.96 1.17
CA PHE A 26 3.24 -3.72 1.29
C PHE A 26 4.41 -2.99 0.62
N TYR A 27 4.17 -2.37 -0.54
CA TYR A 27 5.17 -1.54 -1.20
C TYR A 27 5.61 -0.37 -0.31
N ALA A 28 4.67 0.32 0.35
CA ALA A 28 4.99 1.40 1.28
C ALA A 28 5.85 0.90 2.45
N MET A 29 5.54 -0.27 3.03
CA MET A 29 6.39 -0.88 4.06
C MET A 29 7.79 -1.21 3.53
N PHE A 30 7.88 -1.76 2.33
CA PHE A 30 9.16 -2.00 1.65
C PHE A 30 9.98 -0.69 1.57
N THR A 31 9.38 0.44 1.18
CA THR A 31 10.12 1.70 1.08
C THR A 31 10.67 2.18 2.42
N VAL A 32 9.98 1.91 3.54
CA VAL A 32 10.49 2.23 4.89
C VAL A 32 11.78 1.45 5.17
N TYR A 33 11.81 0.16 4.88
CA TYR A 33 12.97 -0.69 5.16
C TYR A 33 14.11 -0.52 4.16
N ASN A 34 13.79 -0.25 2.89
CA ASN A 34 14.77 0.07 1.85
C ASN A 34 15.67 1.25 2.27
N ARG A 35 15.11 2.29 2.90
CA ARG A 35 15.88 3.45 3.36
C ARG A 35 17.05 3.07 4.27
N TYR A 36 16.87 2.06 5.13
CA TYR A 36 17.96 1.56 5.99
C TYR A 36 19.08 0.90 5.18
N ILE A 37 18.73 0.04 4.22
CA ILE A 37 19.69 -0.63 3.34
C ILE A 37 20.48 0.40 2.51
N SER A 38 19.78 1.41 2.00
CA SER A 38 20.37 2.50 1.23
C SER A 38 21.28 3.38 2.09
N TYR A 39 20.90 3.64 3.35
CA TYR A 39 21.72 4.38 4.30
C TYR A 39 23.05 3.68 4.61
N GLU A 40 23.03 2.36 4.75
CA GLU A 40 24.22 1.51 4.94
C GLU A 40 25.06 1.35 3.64
N LYS A 41 24.68 2.01 2.54
CA LYS A 41 25.33 1.93 1.21
C LYS A 41 25.40 0.51 0.64
N LYS A 42 24.50 -0.37 1.08
CA LYS A 42 24.44 -1.80 0.73
C LYS A 42 23.34 -2.09 -0.29
N THR A 43 23.24 -1.25 -1.33
CA THR A 43 22.14 -1.27 -2.33
C THR A 43 22.12 -2.56 -3.16
N VAL A 44 23.22 -3.30 -3.26
CA VAL A 44 23.26 -4.61 -3.93
C VAL A 44 22.22 -5.58 -3.34
N TYR A 45 22.04 -5.57 -2.01
CA TYR A 45 21.04 -6.43 -1.38
C TYR A 45 19.61 -6.01 -1.76
N LEU A 46 19.36 -4.71 -1.93
CA LEU A 46 18.07 -4.21 -2.42
C LEU A 46 17.79 -4.74 -3.83
N SER A 47 18.77 -4.69 -4.73
CA SER A 47 18.64 -5.22 -6.09
C SER A 47 18.33 -6.71 -6.08
N ILE A 48 19.00 -7.49 -5.23
CA ILE A 48 18.73 -8.93 -5.09
C ILE A 48 17.28 -9.16 -4.63
N VAL A 49 16.80 -8.42 -3.63
CA VAL A 49 15.42 -8.55 -3.13
C VAL A 49 14.39 -8.23 -4.22
N VAL A 50 14.59 -7.14 -4.96
CA VAL A 50 13.70 -6.73 -6.06
C VAL A 50 13.72 -7.78 -7.18
N LEU A 51 14.90 -8.30 -7.54
CA LEU A 51 15.03 -9.36 -8.55
C LEU A 51 14.31 -10.64 -8.14
N ILE A 52 14.52 -11.13 -6.92
CA ILE A 52 13.83 -12.33 -6.41
C ILE A 52 12.31 -12.12 -6.44
N SER A 53 11.84 -10.98 -5.95
CA SER A 53 10.40 -10.67 -5.90
C SER A 53 9.79 -10.56 -7.30
N GLY A 54 10.53 -9.98 -8.26
CA GLY A 54 10.13 -9.86 -9.66
C GLY A 54 10.12 -11.20 -10.40
N ILE A 55 11.12 -12.06 -10.18
CA ILE A 55 11.16 -13.42 -10.74
C ILE A 55 9.96 -14.22 -10.25
N ILE A 56 9.68 -14.18 -8.94
CA ILE A 56 8.50 -14.85 -8.37
C ILE A 56 7.21 -14.28 -8.97
N ASN A 57 7.14 -12.96 -9.20
CA ASN A 57 5.99 -12.35 -9.85
C ASN A 57 5.75 -12.92 -11.25
N ILE A 58 6.81 -13.00 -12.07
CA ILE A 58 6.75 -13.52 -13.44
C ILE A 58 6.33 -14.99 -13.44
N ILE A 59 6.92 -15.80 -12.57
CA ILE A 59 6.60 -17.23 -12.46
C ILE A 59 5.13 -17.43 -12.07
N LEU A 60 4.67 -16.73 -11.03
CA LEU A 60 3.29 -16.82 -10.58
C LEU A 60 2.32 -16.32 -11.65
N ASN A 61 2.64 -15.24 -12.36
CA ASN A 61 1.82 -14.72 -13.45
C ASN A 61 1.73 -15.72 -14.61
N ALA A 62 2.86 -16.28 -15.05
CA ALA A 62 2.89 -17.27 -16.11
C ALA A 62 2.05 -18.51 -15.78
N TRP A 63 1.97 -18.88 -14.51
CA TRP A 63 1.19 -20.03 -14.06
C TRP A 63 -0.30 -19.72 -13.83
N LEU A 64 -0.63 -18.60 -13.18
CA LEU A 64 -1.99 -18.30 -12.71
C LEU A 64 -2.84 -17.52 -13.73
N ILE A 65 -2.25 -16.70 -14.59
CA ILE A 65 -3.01 -15.93 -15.58
C ILE A 65 -3.76 -16.85 -16.57
N PRO A 66 -3.16 -17.95 -17.10
CA PRO A 66 -3.89 -18.86 -17.98
C PRO A 66 -5.11 -19.53 -17.33
N GLN A 67 -5.11 -19.68 -16.00
CA GLN A 67 -6.16 -20.38 -15.25
C GLN A 67 -7.23 -19.44 -14.69
N HIS A 68 -6.84 -18.22 -14.30
CA HIS A 68 -7.69 -17.28 -13.55
C HIS A 68 -7.83 -15.90 -14.22
N GLY A 69 -7.26 -15.72 -15.41
CA GLY A 69 -7.31 -14.48 -16.17
C GLY A 69 -6.51 -13.34 -15.54
N TYR A 70 -6.78 -12.11 -15.98
CA TYR A 70 -6.04 -10.90 -15.58
C TYR A 70 -6.17 -10.55 -14.09
N ILE A 71 -7.25 -10.98 -13.42
CA ILE A 71 -7.46 -10.74 -11.98
C ILE A 71 -6.34 -11.41 -11.17
N ALA A 72 -5.86 -12.56 -11.63
CA ALA A 72 -4.72 -13.26 -11.03
C ALA A 72 -3.48 -12.37 -10.92
N ALA A 73 -3.23 -11.53 -11.94
CA ALA A 73 -2.08 -10.66 -12.00
C ALA A 73 -2.03 -9.62 -10.88
N ALA A 74 -3.18 -9.21 -10.34
CA ALA A 74 -3.19 -8.33 -9.18
C ALA A 74 -2.86 -9.08 -7.89
N TYR A 75 -3.39 -10.29 -7.70
CA TYR A 75 -3.07 -11.10 -6.52
C TYR A 75 -1.58 -11.49 -6.48
N THR A 76 -1.00 -11.84 -7.62
CA THR A 76 0.44 -12.11 -7.71
C THR A 76 1.27 -10.87 -7.44
N THR A 77 0.82 -9.68 -7.87
CA THR A 77 1.48 -8.41 -7.54
C THR A 77 1.47 -8.13 -6.04
N VAL A 78 0.33 -8.34 -5.37
CA VAL A 78 0.22 -8.22 -3.91
C VAL A 78 1.19 -9.20 -3.22
N ALA A 79 1.22 -10.46 -3.66
CA ALA A 79 2.11 -11.48 -3.11
C ALA A 79 3.59 -11.08 -3.28
N SER A 80 3.97 -10.62 -4.47
CA SER A 80 5.34 -10.17 -4.76
C SER A 80 5.74 -8.96 -3.93
N TYR A 81 4.86 -7.98 -3.73
CA TYR A 81 5.15 -6.86 -2.83
C TYR A 81 5.24 -7.29 -1.37
N GLY A 82 4.44 -8.26 -0.93
CA GLY A 82 4.57 -8.88 0.38
C GLY A 82 5.93 -9.56 0.59
N ILE A 83 6.38 -10.34 -0.40
CA ILE A 83 7.71 -10.97 -0.40
C ILE A 83 8.81 -9.90 -0.38
N MET A 84 8.69 -8.89 -1.24
CA MET A 84 9.65 -7.79 -1.33
C MET A 84 9.80 -7.05 0.00
N PHE A 85 8.68 -6.76 0.67
CA PHE A 85 8.65 -6.21 2.02
C PHE A 85 9.33 -7.14 3.04
N GLY A 86 8.93 -8.40 3.10
CA GLY A 86 9.46 -9.37 4.07
C GLY A 86 10.97 -9.56 3.95
N LEU A 87 11.47 -9.75 2.72
CA LEU A 87 12.90 -9.87 2.45
C LEU A 87 13.66 -8.59 2.80
N THR A 88 13.14 -7.42 2.43
CA THR A 88 13.79 -6.13 2.73
C THR A 88 13.85 -5.89 4.24
N TRP A 89 12.82 -6.27 4.98
CA TRP A 89 12.82 -6.19 6.45
C TRP A 89 13.90 -7.09 7.07
N ILE A 90 13.99 -8.35 6.62
CA ILE A 90 15.00 -9.31 7.11
C ILE A 90 16.41 -8.79 6.81
N VAL A 91 16.65 -8.34 5.58
CA VAL A 91 17.94 -7.78 5.16
C VAL A 91 18.26 -6.56 6.00
N ALA A 92 17.35 -5.58 6.08
CA ALA A 92 17.56 -4.35 6.84
C ALA A 92 17.92 -4.66 8.29
N ARG A 93 17.22 -5.60 8.94
CA ARG A 93 17.51 -5.99 10.33
C ARG A 93 18.88 -6.64 10.49
N THR A 94 19.33 -7.38 9.48
CA THR A 94 20.62 -8.10 9.50
C THR A 94 21.80 -7.16 9.27
N ILE A 95 21.65 -6.19 8.36
CA ILE A 95 22.78 -5.35 7.92
C ILE A 95 22.88 -3.99 8.60
N SER A 96 21.79 -3.50 9.21
CA SER A 96 21.75 -2.16 9.78
C SER A 96 22.57 -2.11 11.07
N SER A 97 23.44 -1.11 11.15
CA SER A 97 24.23 -0.83 12.36
C SER A 97 23.38 -0.20 13.47
N HIS A 98 22.18 0.25 13.11
CA HIS A 98 21.23 0.96 13.98
C HIS A 98 19.94 0.16 14.18
N SER A 99 19.19 0.49 15.23
CA SER A 99 17.88 -0.08 15.47
C SER A 99 16.92 0.25 14.31
N VAL A 100 16.57 -0.77 13.51
CA VAL A 100 15.54 -0.64 12.47
C VAL A 100 14.18 -0.37 13.08
N THR A 101 13.30 0.33 12.35
CA THR A 101 11.92 0.58 12.81
C THR A 101 11.26 -0.75 13.17
N PRO A 102 10.79 -0.92 14.43
CA PRO A 102 10.10 -2.14 14.83
C PRO A 102 8.77 -2.26 14.08
N LEU A 103 8.42 -3.47 13.64
CA LEU A 103 7.17 -3.76 12.92
C LEU A 103 5.93 -3.23 13.67
N LYS A 104 5.94 -3.28 15.00
CA LYS A 104 4.86 -2.78 15.86
C LYS A 104 4.56 -1.28 15.64
N MET A 105 5.56 -0.49 15.26
CA MET A 105 5.39 0.95 14.98
C MET A 105 4.68 1.19 13.63
N ILE A 106 4.86 0.30 12.67
CA ILE A 106 4.27 0.38 11.33
C ILE A 106 2.86 -0.23 11.30
N TRP A 107 2.56 -1.13 12.25
CA TRP A 107 1.27 -1.83 12.29
C TRP A 107 0.07 -0.89 12.48
N ASN A 108 0.20 0.16 13.32
CA ASN A 108 -0.89 1.11 13.55
C ASN A 108 -1.35 1.87 12.29
N PRO A 109 -0.46 2.55 11.53
CA PRO A 109 -0.88 3.20 10.28
C PRO A 109 -1.33 2.19 9.22
N THR A 110 -0.75 0.98 9.22
CA THR A 110 -1.15 -0.11 8.31
C THR A 110 -2.59 -0.57 8.55
N LEU A 111 -2.96 -0.83 9.81
CA LEU A 111 -4.33 -1.18 10.18
C LEU A 111 -5.32 -0.08 9.77
N LEU A 112 -4.93 1.18 9.97
CA LEU A 112 -5.76 2.31 9.56
C LEU A 112 -5.96 2.35 8.03
N MET A 113 -4.93 2.02 7.24
CA MET A 113 -5.05 1.89 5.77
C MET A 113 -6.01 0.76 5.38
N PHE A 114 -5.93 -0.41 6.02
CA PHE A 114 -6.86 -1.51 5.77
C PHE A 114 -8.31 -1.15 6.15
N LEU A 115 -8.51 -0.49 7.29
CA LEU A 115 -9.83 -0.01 7.71
C LEU A 115 -10.40 1.01 6.72
N PHE A 116 -9.56 1.93 6.23
CA PHE A 116 -9.96 2.91 5.22
C PHE A 116 -10.40 2.24 3.90
N ILE A 117 -9.62 1.29 3.40
CA ILE A 117 -9.97 0.52 2.20
C ILE A 117 -11.26 -0.26 2.43
N GLY A 118 -11.39 -0.94 3.58
CA GLY A 118 -12.59 -1.69 3.94
C GLY A 118 -13.84 -0.81 4.00
N ALA A 119 -13.75 0.35 4.67
CA ALA A 119 -14.84 1.32 4.71
C ALA A 119 -15.21 1.81 3.30
N ALA A 120 -14.21 2.15 2.47
CA ALA A 120 -14.44 2.59 1.10
C ALA A 120 -15.06 1.50 0.19
N LEU A 121 -14.78 0.22 0.48
CA LEU A 121 -15.38 -0.92 -0.21
C LEU A 121 -16.84 -1.14 0.22
N VAL A 122 -17.13 -1.07 1.52
CA VAL A 122 -18.51 -1.17 2.04
C VAL A 122 -19.41 -0.10 1.42
N LEU A 123 -18.90 1.12 1.22
CA LEU A 123 -19.66 2.16 0.54
C LEU A 123 -20.03 1.84 -0.92
N ASN A 124 -19.29 0.95 -1.60
CA ASN A 124 -19.66 0.53 -2.96
C ASN A 124 -20.84 -0.45 -2.97
N ILE A 125 -21.16 -1.08 -1.83
CA ILE A 125 -22.27 -2.04 -1.70
C ILE A 125 -23.59 -1.29 -1.40
N LEU A 126 -23.49 -0.07 -0.86
CA LEU A 126 -24.65 0.75 -0.56
C LEU A 126 -25.16 1.42 -1.84
N ASP A 127 -26.39 1.09 -2.25
CA ASP A 127 -27.09 1.71 -3.39
C ASP A 127 -27.50 3.16 -3.07
N MET A 128 -26.52 4.04 -3.02
CA MET A 128 -26.68 5.47 -2.72
C MET A 128 -26.62 6.29 -4.01
N SER A 129 -27.28 7.44 -4.03
CA SER A 129 -27.10 8.41 -5.13
C SER A 129 -25.63 8.81 -5.25
N ILE A 130 -25.19 9.10 -6.48
CA ILE A 130 -23.79 9.44 -6.78
C ILE A 130 -23.26 10.64 -5.97
N PHE A 131 -24.14 11.59 -5.64
CA PHE A 131 -23.78 12.78 -4.86
C PHE A 131 -23.37 12.41 -3.43
N TYR A 132 -24.22 11.66 -2.71
CA TYR A 132 -23.89 11.18 -1.36
C TYR A 132 -22.67 10.27 -1.33
N PHE A 133 -22.49 9.44 -2.36
CA PHE A 133 -21.33 8.57 -2.49
C PHE A 133 -20.01 9.35 -2.57
N ILE A 134 -19.96 10.42 -3.37
CA ILE A 134 -18.77 11.28 -3.49
C ILE A 134 -18.48 12.01 -2.17
N ILE A 135 -19.52 12.59 -1.56
CA ILE A 135 -19.39 13.31 -0.28
C ILE A 135 -18.84 12.38 0.80
N LEU A 136 -19.41 11.18 0.94
CA LEU A 136 -19.03 10.27 2.00
C LEU A 136 -17.60 9.72 1.83
N LYS A 137 -17.19 9.41 0.59
CA LYS A 137 -15.79 9.04 0.29
C LYS A 137 -14.83 10.19 0.56
N GLY A 138 -15.19 11.41 0.17
CA GLY A 138 -14.39 12.61 0.46
C GLY A 138 -14.25 12.84 1.96
N PHE A 139 -15.34 12.71 2.72
CA PHE A 139 -15.34 12.81 4.17
C PHE A 139 -14.44 11.76 4.82
N ILE A 140 -14.55 10.48 4.42
CA ILE A 140 -13.70 9.40 4.93
C ILE A 140 -12.21 9.68 4.62
N LEU A 141 -11.89 10.22 3.44
CA LEU A 141 -10.51 10.58 3.06
C LEU A 141 -9.95 11.71 3.94
N VAL A 142 -10.76 12.73 4.23
CA VAL A 142 -10.36 13.82 5.13
C VAL A 142 -10.14 13.29 6.55
N VAL A 143 -11.08 12.49 7.08
CA VAL A 143 -10.96 11.88 8.42
C VAL A 143 -9.72 10.99 8.51
N PHE A 144 -9.46 10.18 7.49
CA PHE A 144 -8.26 9.35 7.39
C PHE A 144 -6.98 10.18 7.43
N GLY A 145 -6.91 11.26 6.65
CA GLY A 145 -5.79 12.20 6.66
C GLY A 145 -5.56 12.81 8.05
N LEU A 146 -6.62 13.30 8.70
CA LEU A 146 -6.54 13.86 10.05
C LEU A 146 -6.06 12.83 11.09
N LEU A 147 -6.51 11.57 10.99
CA LEU A 147 -6.10 10.50 11.91
C LEU A 147 -4.63 10.11 11.75
N ILE A 148 -4.12 10.07 10.51
CA ILE A 148 -2.70 9.81 10.24
C ILE A 148 -1.84 10.95 10.78
N PHE A 149 -2.15 12.19 10.39
CA PHE A 149 -1.33 13.36 10.69
C PHE A 149 -1.62 13.99 12.06
N ARG A 150 -2.44 13.35 12.91
CA ARG A 150 -2.84 13.91 14.22
C ARG A 150 -1.66 14.27 15.12
N LYS A 151 -0.55 13.51 15.04
CA LYS A 151 0.63 13.76 15.87
C LYS A 151 1.40 14.97 15.36
N GLU A 152 1.57 15.05 14.05
CA GLU A 152 2.26 16.10 13.32
C GLU A 152 1.51 17.43 13.46
N ILE A 153 0.18 17.42 13.29
CA ILE A 153 -0.68 18.59 13.50
C ILE A 153 -0.54 19.08 14.95
N LYS A 154 -0.56 18.18 15.94
CA LYS A 154 -0.39 18.56 17.36
C LYS A 154 0.96 19.23 17.62
N VAL A 155 2.03 18.74 17.00
CA VAL A 155 3.37 19.35 17.10
C VAL A 155 3.39 20.74 16.46
N LEU A 156 2.85 20.90 15.26
CA LEU A 156 2.80 22.19 14.56
C LEU A 156 2.02 23.24 15.35
N THR A 157 0.85 22.88 15.89
CA THR A 157 0.03 23.80 16.70
C THR A 157 0.74 24.22 18.00
N GLN A 158 1.59 23.35 18.57
CA GLN A 158 2.40 23.69 19.74
C GLN A 158 3.55 24.63 19.41
N THR A 159 4.18 24.48 18.24
CA THR A 159 5.24 25.39 17.77
C THR A 159 4.69 26.78 17.47
N VAL A 160 3.53 26.87 16.81
CA VAL A 160 2.87 28.15 16.51
C VAL A 160 2.43 28.87 17.80
N LYS A 161 1.94 28.15 18.82
CA LYS A 161 1.57 28.75 20.12
C LYS A 161 2.75 29.25 20.96
N LYS A 162 3.99 28.88 20.61
CA LYS A 162 5.23 29.31 21.29
C LYS A 162 5.93 30.48 20.58
N SER A 163 5.50 30.82 19.36
CA SER A 163 5.90 32.01 18.59
C SER A 163 5.00 33.19 18.94
#